data_AF-A0A9D7D2V5-F1
#
_entry.id   AF-A0A9D7D2V5-F1
#
_cell.length_a   1.000
_cell.length_b   1.000
_cell.length_c   1.000
_cell.angle_alpha   90.00
_cell.angle_beta   90.00
_cell.angle_gamma   90.00
#
_symmetry.space_group_name_H-M   'P 1'
#
loop_
_entity.id
_entity.type
_entity.pdbx_description
1 polymer ?
#
loop_
_entity_poly.entity_id
_entity_poly.type
_entity_poly.pdbx_seq_one_letter_code
_entity_poly.pdbx_strand_id
1 'polypeptide(L)'
;MRKIGVLRREHVDKSRAALDLYRQREVTADSEEAERFRVAHAIAWPRLARPFTSPPVDLSIRYLGVWDTVGSLGIPRLLPISIGMNAEYEFHDTALSRCVEHARHAVAIDERPAPFTPTLWNNIDAFNTPGTRPRVAQQWFPGDHGGVGGGPVRGLSNCTLMWVLEGAELAGLSVTNEPGSVISGCLADIDPITPSVDGKGFPIMRALTSRWRTGLNRFEDIHETARLRFAANESYRPPLLTPYADRIAASVQQRQAAA
;
A
#
# COMPACT_ATOMS: atom_id res chain seq x y z
N MET A 1 3.25 -13.28 -7.55
CA MET A 1 4.54 -13.41 -8.26
C MET A 1 5.36 -14.62 -7.82
N ARG A 2 5.65 -14.81 -6.52
CA ARG A 2 6.44 -15.98 -6.06
C ARG A 2 5.81 -17.33 -6.40
N LYS A 3 4.49 -17.48 -6.20
CA LYS A 3 3.78 -18.75 -6.42
C LYS A 3 3.58 -19.09 -7.91
N ILE A 4 3.16 -18.12 -8.72
CA ILE A 4 2.70 -18.37 -10.11
C ILE A 4 3.61 -17.80 -11.21
N GLY A 5 4.54 -16.90 -10.88
CA GLY A 5 5.33 -16.16 -11.88
C GLY A 5 4.53 -15.21 -12.76
N VAL A 6 5.20 -14.61 -13.74
CA VAL A 6 4.61 -13.85 -14.86
C VAL A 6 4.35 -14.85 -15.98
N LEU A 7 3.08 -15.00 -16.38
CA LEU A 7 2.70 -15.96 -17.42
C LEU A 7 3.34 -15.61 -18.77
N ARG A 8 3.69 -16.65 -19.53
CA ARG A 8 4.03 -16.51 -20.95
C ARG A 8 2.83 -15.98 -21.71
N ARG A 9 3.07 -15.23 -22.79
CA ARG A 9 2.00 -14.64 -23.61
C ARG A 9 1.10 -15.73 -24.20
N GLU A 10 1.69 -16.84 -24.62
CA GLU A 10 0.97 -18.01 -25.15
C GLU A 10 0.17 -18.79 -24.10
N HIS A 11 0.40 -18.54 -22.79
CA HIS A 11 -0.29 -19.21 -21.68
C HIS A 11 -1.23 -18.29 -20.89
N VAL A 12 -1.68 -17.19 -21.49
CA VAL A 12 -2.66 -16.27 -20.87
C VAL A 12 -3.99 -16.98 -20.56
N ASP A 13 -4.32 -18.04 -21.30
CA ASP A 13 -5.46 -18.93 -21.03
C ASP A 13 -5.36 -19.61 -19.65
N LYS A 14 -4.15 -19.74 -19.08
CA LYS A 14 -3.91 -20.29 -17.74
C LYS A 14 -4.11 -19.29 -16.61
N SER A 15 -4.54 -18.05 -16.91
CA SER A 15 -4.79 -17.02 -15.89
C SER A 15 -5.75 -17.48 -14.77
N ARG A 16 -6.80 -18.23 -15.11
CA ARG A 16 -7.74 -18.79 -14.12
C ARG A 16 -7.06 -19.84 -13.25
N ALA A 17 -6.38 -20.81 -13.85
CA ALA A 17 -5.63 -21.83 -13.11
C ALA A 17 -4.53 -21.22 -12.22
N ALA A 18 -3.87 -20.17 -12.69
CA ALA A 18 -2.90 -19.42 -11.90
C ALA A 18 -3.56 -18.77 -10.68
N LEU A 19 -4.72 -18.14 -10.84
CA LEU A 19 -5.47 -17.54 -9.73
C LEU A 19 -5.94 -18.60 -8.73
N ASP A 20 -6.43 -19.73 -9.22
CA ASP A 20 -6.88 -20.84 -8.38
C ASP A 20 -5.72 -21.41 -7.55
N LEU A 21 -4.56 -21.64 -8.16
CA LEU A 21 -3.34 -22.06 -7.46
C LEU A 21 -2.84 -20.99 -6.48
N TYR A 22 -2.92 -19.72 -6.84
CA TYR A 22 -2.61 -18.61 -5.93
C TYR A 22 -3.47 -18.65 -4.66
N ARG A 23 -4.76 -18.98 -4.81
CA ARG A 23 -5.74 -19.04 -3.71
C ARG A 23 -5.56 -20.21 -2.75
N GLN A 24 -4.89 -21.27 -3.18
CA GLN A 24 -4.61 -22.42 -2.31
C GLN A 24 -3.61 -22.04 -1.22
N ARG A 25 -4.09 -21.93 0.03
CA ARG A 25 -3.29 -21.47 1.19
C ARG A 25 -2.18 -22.45 1.57
N GLU A 26 -2.43 -23.74 1.46
CA GLU A 26 -1.47 -24.81 1.77
C GLU A 26 -0.32 -24.90 0.75
N VAL A 27 -0.57 -24.42 -0.47
CA VAL A 27 0.44 -24.40 -1.53
C VAL A 27 1.31 -23.16 -1.37
N THR A 28 2.52 -23.34 -0.85
CA THR A 28 3.51 -22.25 -0.73
C THR A 28 4.20 -21.99 -2.07
N ALA A 29 4.91 -20.86 -2.19
CA ALA A 29 5.73 -20.59 -3.38
C ALA A 29 6.83 -21.64 -3.61
N ASP A 30 7.26 -22.29 -2.53
CA ASP A 30 8.33 -23.29 -2.50
C ASP A 30 7.77 -24.72 -2.63
N SER A 31 6.48 -24.88 -2.92
CA SER A 31 5.89 -26.19 -3.20
C SER A 31 6.23 -26.67 -4.62
N GLU A 32 6.34 -27.99 -4.78
CA GLU A 32 6.56 -28.62 -6.09
C GLU A 32 5.43 -28.30 -7.08
N GLU A 33 4.19 -28.19 -6.59
CA GLU A 33 3.04 -27.79 -7.41
C GLU A 33 3.21 -26.38 -7.99
N ALA A 34 3.58 -25.41 -7.14
CA ALA A 34 3.83 -24.04 -7.57
C ALA A 34 5.05 -23.97 -8.52
N GLU A 35 6.10 -24.75 -8.26
CA GLU A 35 7.24 -24.85 -9.15
C GLU A 35 6.86 -25.40 -10.53
N ARG A 36 6.19 -26.56 -10.58
CA ARG A 36 5.74 -27.17 -11.84
C ARG A 36 4.90 -26.20 -12.67
N PHE A 37 3.99 -25.48 -12.01
CA PHE A 37 3.17 -24.47 -12.68
C PHE A 37 4.03 -23.35 -13.29
N ARG A 38 5.00 -22.81 -12.53
CA ARG A 38 5.90 -21.77 -13.03
C ARG A 38 6.75 -22.26 -14.20
N VAL A 39 7.37 -23.43 -14.07
CA VAL A 39 8.22 -24.01 -15.11
C VAL A 39 7.45 -24.22 -16.41
N ALA A 40 6.20 -24.72 -16.32
CA ALA A 40 5.36 -24.94 -17.48
C ALA A 40 4.80 -23.64 -18.10
N HIS A 41 4.43 -22.66 -17.28
CA HIS A 41 3.56 -21.57 -17.74
C HIS A 41 4.13 -20.16 -17.64
N ALA A 42 5.17 -19.94 -16.84
CA ALA A 42 5.72 -18.61 -16.59
C ALA A 42 7.00 -18.33 -17.39
N ILE A 43 7.24 -17.05 -17.68
CA ILE A 43 8.47 -16.54 -18.28
C ILE A 43 9.44 -15.97 -17.23
N ALA A 44 8.89 -15.41 -16.14
CA ALA A 44 9.68 -14.74 -15.12
C ALA A 44 9.13 -15.05 -13.72
N TRP A 45 10.02 -15.32 -12.77
CA TRP A 45 9.71 -15.36 -11.34
C TRP A 45 10.98 -15.03 -10.56
N PRO A 46 10.87 -14.61 -9.29
CA PRO A 46 12.04 -14.38 -8.46
C PRO A 46 12.81 -15.68 -8.26
N ARG A 47 14.15 -15.65 -8.32
CA ARG A 47 14.95 -16.80 -7.91
C ARG A 47 14.63 -17.19 -6.46
N LEU A 48 14.26 -18.46 -6.27
CA LEU A 48 13.99 -19.04 -4.96
C LEU A 48 15.22 -19.81 -4.46
N ALA A 49 15.30 -20.06 -3.16
CA ALA A 49 16.40 -20.84 -2.60
C ALA A 49 16.38 -22.27 -3.17
N ARG A 50 17.55 -22.88 -3.43
CA ARG A 50 17.65 -24.25 -3.98
C ARG A 50 16.83 -25.25 -3.15
N PRO A 51 16.23 -26.30 -3.75
CA PRO A 51 16.59 -26.95 -5.02
C PRO A 51 15.79 -26.54 -6.28
N PHE A 52 15.03 -25.44 -6.24
CA PHE A 52 14.10 -25.09 -7.33
C PHE A 52 14.78 -24.65 -8.64
N THR A 53 14.07 -24.89 -9.73
CA THR A 53 14.42 -24.53 -11.10
C THR A 53 14.57 -23.03 -11.26
N SER A 54 15.66 -22.60 -11.89
CA SER A 54 15.89 -21.20 -12.22
C SER A 54 14.87 -20.69 -13.24
N PRO A 55 14.37 -19.47 -13.08
CA PRO A 55 13.53 -18.84 -14.10
C PRO A 55 14.31 -18.57 -15.38
N PRO A 56 13.64 -18.56 -16.55
CA PRO A 56 14.22 -18.00 -17.77
C PRO A 56 14.64 -16.54 -17.58
N VAL A 57 13.82 -15.77 -16.84
CA VAL A 57 14.10 -14.39 -16.46
C VAL A 57 13.98 -14.25 -14.95
N ASP A 58 15.09 -13.93 -14.29
CA ASP A 58 15.11 -13.62 -12.86
C ASP A 58 14.38 -12.29 -12.63
N LEU A 59 13.19 -12.37 -12.05
CA LEU A 59 12.32 -11.21 -11.89
C LEU A 59 12.84 -10.33 -10.74
N SER A 60 13.31 -9.13 -11.09
CA SER A 60 13.53 -8.03 -10.15
C SER A 60 12.62 -6.85 -10.48
N ILE A 61 12.01 -6.28 -9.45
CA ILE A 61 11.18 -5.08 -9.52
C ILE A 61 11.96 -3.94 -8.90
N ARG A 62 12.33 -2.97 -9.72
CA ARG A 62 13.12 -1.84 -9.25
C ARG A 62 12.39 -0.99 -8.21
N TYR A 63 11.09 -0.75 -8.44
CA TYR A 63 10.27 0.08 -7.56
C TYR A 63 8.82 -0.38 -7.54
N LEU A 64 8.20 -0.35 -6.36
CA LEU A 64 6.77 -0.59 -6.15
C LEU A 64 6.15 0.54 -5.34
N GLY A 65 5.32 1.36 -5.99
CA GLY A 65 4.46 2.34 -5.34
C GLY A 65 3.04 1.81 -5.24
N VAL A 66 2.49 1.75 -4.03
CA VAL A 66 1.10 1.34 -3.79
C VAL A 66 0.39 2.31 -2.87
N TRP A 67 -0.92 2.45 -3.08
CA TRP A 67 -1.80 3.27 -2.27
C TRP A 67 -2.86 2.38 -1.63
N ASP A 68 -2.96 2.50 -0.32
CA ASP A 68 -4.01 1.99 0.54
C ASP A 68 -4.51 0.59 0.18
N THR A 69 -3.57 -0.37 0.10
CA THR A 69 -3.85 -1.73 -0.36
C THR A 69 -4.94 -2.38 0.51
N VAL A 70 -6.05 -2.82 -0.08
CA VAL A 70 -7.15 -3.48 0.66
C VAL A 70 -7.23 -4.96 0.33
N GLY A 71 -7.23 -5.79 1.38
CA GLY A 71 -7.09 -7.23 1.23
C GLY A 71 -8.38 -8.01 1.05
N SER A 72 -9.54 -7.40 1.32
CA SER A 72 -10.82 -8.04 1.09
C SER A 72 -11.44 -7.55 -0.21
N LEU A 73 -11.75 -8.45 -1.14
CA LEU A 73 -12.82 -8.16 -2.10
C LEU A 73 -14.17 -8.13 -1.35
N GLY A 74 -14.45 -7.01 -0.70
CA GLY A 74 -15.70 -6.29 -0.90
C GLY A 74 -17.04 -6.87 -0.42
N ILE A 75 -17.13 -7.94 0.38
CA ILE A 75 -18.42 -8.31 1.01
C ILE A 75 -18.32 -8.20 2.54
N PRO A 76 -19.02 -7.26 3.19
CA PRO A 76 -19.04 -7.15 4.65
C PRO A 76 -19.59 -8.43 5.29
N ARG A 77 -18.94 -8.91 6.36
CA ARG A 77 -19.37 -10.05 7.21
C ARG A 77 -20.74 -9.87 7.90
N LEU A 78 -21.47 -8.78 7.62
CA LEU A 78 -22.71 -8.41 8.29
C LEU A 78 -23.96 -9.09 7.73
N LEU A 79 -23.88 -9.69 6.53
CA LEU A 79 -24.99 -10.46 5.97
C LEU A 79 -24.85 -11.93 6.40
N PRO A 80 -25.92 -12.60 6.89
CA PRO A 80 -25.89 -14.03 7.26
C PRO A 80 -25.43 -14.94 6.10
N ILE A 81 -25.50 -14.44 4.86
CA ILE A 81 -25.11 -15.11 3.61
C ILE A 81 -23.58 -15.02 3.36
N SER A 82 -22.85 -14.16 4.09
CA SER A 82 -21.42 -13.89 3.88
C SER A 82 -20.47 -14.71 4.76
N ILE A 83 -21.00 -15.58 5.62
CA ILE A 83 -20.22 -16.48 6.47
C ILE A 83 -19.78 -17.67 5.62
N GLY A 84 -18.65 -17.51 4.92
CA GLY A 84 -18.02 -18.56 4.11
C GLY A 84 -17.42 -18.06 2.80
N MET A 85 -17.97 -17.00 2.21
CA MET A 85 -17.57 -16.55 0.87
C MET A 85 -16.31 -15.67 0.85
N ASN A 86 -15.85 -15.13 1.99
CA ASN A 86 -14.76 -14.14 2.01
C ASN A 86 -13.35 -14.69 2.24
N ALA A 87 -13.22 -15.91 2.79
CA ALA A 87 -11.90 -16.48 3.11
C ALA A 87 -11.04 -16.76 1.86
N GLU A 88 -11.69 -16.95 0.71
CA GLU A 88 -11.09 -17.24 -0.60
C GLU A 88 -10.60 -15.98 -1.34
N TYR A 89 -10.93 -14.78 -0.84
CA TYR A 89 -10.58 -13.49 -1.47
C TYR A 89 -9.63 -12.63 -0.65
N GLU A 90 -9.23 -13.07 0.55
CA GLU A 90 -8.20 -12.39 1.34
C GLU A 90 -6.81 -12.62 0.75
N PHE A 91 -6.00 -11.57 0.58
CA PHE A 91 -4.60 -11.74 0.17
C PHE A 91 -3.86 -12.68 1.13
N HIS A 92 -3.34 -13.78 0.58
CA HIS A 92 -2.68 -14.84 1.33
C HIS A 92 -1.25 -14.47 1.80
N ASP A 93 -0.66 -13.43 1.21
CA ASP A 93 0.73 -13.04 1.42
C ASP A 93 0.81 -11.51 1.44
N THR A 94 0.81 -10.95 2.66
CA THR A 94 0.94 -9.50 2.88
C THR A 94 2.40 -9.07 3.01
N ALA A 95 3.33 -10.03 2.91
CA ALA A 95 4.75 -9.77 2.97
C ALA A 95 5.24 -9.22 1.63
N LEU A 96 6.01 -8.14 1.68
CA LEU A 96 6.66 -7.61 0.49
C LEU A 96 7.64 -8.66 -0.05
N SER A 97 7.61 -8.90 -1.37
CA SER A 97 8.48 -9.90 -1.99
C SER A 97 9.93 -9.41 -2.05
N ARG A 98 10.89 -10.32 -1.82
CA ARG A 98 12.34 -10.03 -1.94
C ARG A 98 12.78 -9.61 -3.35
N CYS A 99 11.97 -9.84 -4.38
CA CYS A 99 12.24 -9.30 -5.72
C CYS A 99 11.99 -7.80 -5.84
N VAL A 100 11.36 -7.16 -4.86
CA VAL A 100 11.13 -5.72 -4.86
C VAL A 100 12.33 -5.04 -4.21
N GLU A 101 12.99 -4.17 -4.98
CA GLU A 101 14.21 -3.49 -4.52
C GLU A 101 13.92 -2.24 -3.70
N HIS A 102 12.90 -1.48 -4.07
CA HIS A 102 12.46 -0.28 -3.39
C HIS A 102 10.93 -0.23 -3.38
N ALA A 103 10.32 0.27 -2.30
CA ALA A 103 8.87 0.34 -2.25
C ALA A 103 8.34 1.46 -1.36
N ARG A 104 7.17 1.99 -1.72
CA ARG A 104 6.39 2.94 -0.94
C ARG A 104 4.95 2.47 -0.83
N HIS A 105 4.40 2.48 0.38
CA HIS A 105 2.99 2.23 0.65
C HIS A 105 2.39 3.42 1.39
N ALA A 106 1.51 4.17 0.73
CA ALA A 106 0.78 5.26 1.34
C ALA A 106 -0.54 4.73 1.92
N VAL A 107 -0.76 4.86 3.23
CA VAL A 107 -1.90 4.27 3.95
C VAL A 107 -2.82 5.37 4.46
N ALA A 108 -4.13 5.23 4.25
CA ALA A 108 -5.14 6.17 4.72
C ALA A 108 -5.37 6.07 6.25
N ILE A 109 -5.38 7.22 6.94
CA ILE A 109 -5.74 7.30 8.37
C ILE A 109 -7.26 7.36 8.55
N ASP A 110 -7.96 8.10 7.70
CA ASP A 110 -9.35 8.48 7.93
C ASP A 110 -10.37 7.51 7.32
N GLU A 111 -9.91 6.46 6.63
CA GLU A 111 -10.79 5.45 6.05
C GLU A 111 -11.29 4.48 7.13
N ARG A 112 -12.62 4.35 7.24
CA ARG A 112 -13.30 3.69 8.38
C ARG A 112 -14.10 2.41 8.08
N PRO A 113 -14.77 2.23 6.93
CA PRO A 113 -15.59 1.05 6.70
C PRO A 113 -14.71 -0.20 6.70
N ALA A 114 -15.11 -1.20 7.47
CA ALA A 114 -14.36 -2.45 7.66
C ALA A 114 -13.90 -3.16 6.36
N PRO A 115 -14.67 -3.16 5.23
CA PRO A 115 -14.21 -3.75 3.97
C PRO A 115 -12.97 -3.07 3.35
N PHE A 116 -12.60 -1.88 3.83
CA PHE A 116 -11.41 -1.15 3.40
C PHE A 116 -10.32 -1.20 4.48
N THR A 117 -10.23 -2.31 5.23
CA THR A 117 -9.10 -2.51 6.15
C THR A 117 -7.81 -2.66 5.35
N PRO A 118 -6.75 -1.89 5.66
CA PRO A 118 -5.53 -1.90 4.87
C PRO A 118 -4.73 -3.19 5.13
N THR A 119 -4.14 -3.71 4.08
CA THR A 119 -3.17 -4.80 4.09
C THR A 119 -1.78 -4.23 4.29
N LEU A 120 -1.35 -4.16 5.55
CA LEU A 120 -0.05 -3.62 5.92
C LEU A 120 1.08 -4.63 5.67
N TRP A 121 2.24 -4.13 5.25
CA TRP A 121 3.47 -4.90 5.21
C TRP A 121 4.00 -5.14 6.61
N ASN A 122 4.39 -6.38 6.90
CA ASN A 122 4.91 -6.81 8.21
C ASN A 122 6.42 -7.09 8.21
N ASN A 123 7.10 -6.93 7.07
CA ASN A 123 8.50 -7.30 6.89
C ASN A 123 9.38 -6.13 6.41
N ILE A 124 8.96 -4.88 6.64
CA ILE A 124 9.66 -3.66 6.17
C ILE A 124 11.10 -3.61 6.68
N ASP A 125 11.32 -3.95 7.95
CA ASP A 125 12.65 -3.86 8.57
C ASP A 125 13.66 -4.83 7.91
N ALA A 126 13.18 -5.92 7.30
CA ALA A 126 14.05 -6.84 6.56
C ALA A 126 14.63 -6.24 5.26
N PHE A 127 14.10 -5.10 4.79
CA PHE A 127 14.58 -4.40 3.60
C PHE A 127 15.46 -3.19 3.91
N ASN A 128 15.50 -2.75 5.16
CA ASN A 128 16.10 -1.47 5.54
C ASN A 128 17.27 -1.68 6.49
N THR A 129 18.43 -1.14 6.13
CA THR A 129 19.60 -1.11 7.02
C THR A 129 19.51 0.10 7.96
N PRO A 130 19.59 -0.08 9.29
CA PRO A 130 19.63 1.03 10.23
C PRO A 130 20.70 2.07 9.89
N GLY A 131 20.37 3.36 10.05
CA GLY A 131 21.29 4.46 9.74
C GLY A 131 21.43 4.80 8.26
N THR A 132 20.76 4.07 7.36
CA THR A 132 20.73 4.39 5.92
C THR A 132 19.35 4.88 5.50
N ARG A 133 19.25 5.50 4.32
CA ARG A 133 17.97 5.89 3.74
C ARG A 133 17.10 4.64 3.51
N PRO A 134 15.85 4.60 4.00
CA PRO A 134 14.97 3.44 3.81
C PRO A 134 14.69 3.15 2.33
N ARG A 135 14.94 1.90 1.92
CA ARG A 135 14.57 1.37 0.60
C ARG A 135 13.07 1.11 0.50
N VAL A 136 12.48 0.66 1.60
CA VAL A 136 11.05 0.37 1.72
C VAL A 136 10.46 1.27 2.81
N ALA A 137 9.35 1.93 2.53
CA ALA A 137 8.60 2.66 3.55
C ALA A 137 7.10 2.46 3.41
N GLN A 138 6.42 2.36 4.55
CA GLN A 138 4.97 2.41 4.66
C GLN A 138 4.65 3.57 5.59
N GLN A 139 3.93 4.56 5.09
CA GLN A 139 3.60 5.74 5.88
C GLN A 139 2.11 6.05 5.84
N TRP A 140 1.63 6.61 6.94
CA TRP A 140 0.23 6.94 7.19
C TRP A 140 -0.03 8.41 6.84
N PHE A 141 -1.00 8.63 5.96
CA PHE A 141 -1.37 9.92 5.41
C PHE A 141 -2.78 10.32 5.86
N PRO A 142 -3.05 11.63 6.01
CA PRO A 142 -4.40 12.10 6.29
C PRO A 142 -5.30 11.90 5.07
N GLY A 143 -6.59 11.64 5.30
CA GLY A 143 -7.56 11.35 4.24
C GLY A 143 -8.08 9.92 4.29
N ASP A 144 -9.20 9.69 3.59
CA ASP A 144 -9.79 8.38 3.37
C ASP A 144 -9.14 7.67 2.16
N HIS A 145 -9.68 6.53 1.71
CA HIS A 145 -9.11 5.76 0.60
C HIS A 145 -8.99 6.61 -0.68
N GLY A 146 -9.97 7.49 -0.95
CA GLY A 146 -9.93 8.42 -2.08
C GLY A 146 -8.98 9.60 -1.85
N GLY A 147 -8.94 10.13 -0.62
CA GLY A 147 -8.00 11.16 -0.21
C GLY A 147 -6.53 10.73 -0.29
N VAL A 148 -6.24 9.44 -0.16
CA VAL A 148 -4.88 8.88 -0.32
C VAL A 148 -4.63 8.31 -1.72
N GLY A 149 -5.55 7.53 -2.27
CA GLY A 149 -5.36 6.82 -3.54
C GLY A 149 -5.70 7.62 -4.81
N GLY A 150 -6.32 8.79 -4.65
CA GLY A 150 -6.81 9.60 -5.76
C GLY A 150 -8.34 9.66 -5.77
N GLY A 151 -8.87 10.87 -5.89
CA GLY A 151 -10.30 11.11 -5.78
C GLY A 151 -10.63 12.58 -6.02
N PRO A 152 -11.84 13.04 -5.67
CA PRO A 152 -12.26 14.42 -5.90
C PRO A 152 -11.47 15.43 -5.06
N VAL A 153 -10.84 15.01 -3.96
CA VAL A 153 -9.99 15.86 -3.11
C VAL A 153 -8.53 15.71 -3.53
N ARG A 154 -8.13 16.57 -4.47
CA ARG A 154 -6.81 16.49 -5.09
C ARG A 154 -5.69 16.90 -4.12
N GLY A 155 -5.89 17.93 -3.30
CA GLY A 155 -4.95 18.41 -2.27
C GLY A 155 -4.24 17.30 -1.47
N LEU A 156 -5.02 16.41 -0.84
CA LEU A 156 -4.51 15.30 -0.04
C LEU A 156 -3.86 14.20 -0.90
N SER A 157 -4.51 13.81 -2.00
CA SER A 157 -4.01 12.73 -2.87
C SER A 157 -2.76 13.13 -3.65
N ASN A 158 -2.55 14.42 -3.87
CA ASN A 158 -1.32 14.94 -4.46
C ASN A 158 -0.15 14.80 -3.48
N CYS A 159 -0.37 14.95 -2.16
CA CYS A 159 0.68 14.68 -1.17
C CYS A 159 1.22 13.25 -1.28
N THR A 160 0.32 12.26 -1.37
CA THR A 160 0.69 10.84 -1.44
C THR A 160 1.30 10.50 -2.79
N LEU A 161 0.74 11.04 -3.88
CA LEU A 161 1.29 10.89 -5.23
C LEU A 161 2.74 11.38 -5.28
N MET A 162 3.01 12.59 -4.81
CA MET A 162 4.36 13.16 -4.84
C MET A 162 5.35 12.34 -4.03
N TRP A 163 4.95 11.84 -2.85
CA TRP A 163 5.82 10.99 -2.03
C TRP A 163 6.14 9.65 -2.70
N VAL A 164 5.17 9.06 -3.40
CA VAL A 164 5.40 7.82 -4.17
C VAL A 164 6.26 8.09 -5.40
N LEU A 165 6.10 9.23 -6.09
CA LEU A 165 6.94 9.59 -7.22
C LEU A 165 8.39 9.89 -6.80
N GLU A 166 8.58 10.61 -5.69
CA GLU A 166 9.90 10.81 -5.09
C GLU A 166 10.57 9.47 -4.80
N GLY A 167 9.84 8.49 -4.25
CA GLY A 167 10.35 7.14 -4.06
C GLY A 167 10.82 6.46 -5.35
N ALA A 168 10.14 6.70 -6.47
CA ALA A 168 10.52 6.18 -7.79
C ALA A 168 11.81 6.84 -8.31
N GLU A 169 11.91 8.17 -8.18
CA GLU A 169 13.11 8.93 -8.57
C GLU A 169 14.32 8.54 -7.73
N LEU A 170 14.13 8.34 -6.42
CA LEU A 170 15.17 7.84 -5.53
C LEU A 170 15.60 6.40 -5.85
N ALA A 171 14.70 5.62 -6.46
CA ALA A 171 15.03 4.33 -7.05
C ALA A 171 15.68 4.46 -8.44
N GLY A 172 15.91 5.66 -8.97
CA GLY A 172 16.57 5.89 -10.26
C GLY A 172 15.65 5.78 -11.46
N LEU A 173 14.33 5.86 -11.26
CA LEU A 173 13.37 5.97 -12.36
C LEU A 173 13.17 7.43 -12.76
N SER A 174 12.91 7.67 -14.05
CA SER A 174 12.59 9.00 -14.55
C SER A 174 11.10 9.30 -14.43
N VAL A 175 10.76 10.47 -13.90
CA VAL A 175 9.39 10.97 -13.80
C VAL A 175 9.29 12.24 -14.64
N THR A 176 8.36 12.26 -15.60
CA THR A 176 8.15 13.44 -16.47
C THR A 176 7.37 14.51 -15.71
N ASN A 177 8.08 15.53 -15.21
CA ASN A 177 7.53 16.61 -14.39
C ASN A 177 7.61 18.00 -15.06
N GLU A 178 7.72 18.04 -16.38
CA GLU A 178 7.92 19.26 -17.15
C GLU A 178 6.75 20.26 -16.96
N PRO A 179 6.99 21.58 -17.11
CA PRO A 179 5.93 22.58 -16.97
C PRO A 179 4.73 22.28 -17.87
N GLY A 180 3.53 22.22 -17.29
CA GLY A 180 2.28 21.88 -18.00
C GLY A 180 1.96 20.38 -18.03
N SER A 181 2.85 19.51 -17.53
CA SER A 181 2.55 18.10 -17.29
C SER A 181 1.50 17.92 -16.19
N VAL A 182 0.83 16.76 -16.18
CA VAL A 182 -0.11 16.38 -15.11
C VAL A 182 0.54 16.46 -13.73
N ILE A 183 1.81 16.04 -13.63
CA ILE A 183 2.57 16.02 -12.37
C ILE A 183 2.86 17.45 -11.90
N SER A 184 3.25 18.36 -12.81
CA SER A 184 3.44 19.77 -12.48
C SER A 184 2.14 20.44 -12.00
N GLY A 185 1.00 20.05 -12.55
CA GLY A 185 -0.31 20.50 -12.06
C GLY A 185 -0.67 19.97 -10.68
N CYS A 186 -0.35 18.70 -10.38
CA CYS A 186 -0.53 18.12 -9.06
C CYS A 186 0.34 18.81 -7.98
N LEU A 187 1.57 19.19 -8.33
CA LEU A 187 2.46 19.94 -7.43
C LEU A 187 1.87 21.30 -7.00
N ALA A 188 1.14 21.97 -7.89
CA ALA A 188 0.51 23.25 -7.60
C ALA A 188 -0.75 23.14 -6.71
N ASP A 189 -1.30 21.93 -6.56
CA ASP A 189 -2.55 21.65 -5.87
C ASP A 189 -2.29 20.67 -4.70
N ILE A 190 -1.24 20.94 -3.92
CA ILE A 190 -0.94 20.20 -2.69
C ILE A 190 -1.56 20.96 -1.51
N ASP A 191 -2.41 20.27 -0.76
CA ASP A 191 -2.97 20.80 0.48
C ASP A 191 -3.13 19.68 1.51
N PRO A 192 -2.22 19.59 2.50
CA PRO A 192 -2.28 18.56 3.52
C PRO A 192 -3.30 18.87 4.62
N ILE A 193 -3.85 20.08 4.69
CA ILE A 193 -4.72 20.54 5.78
C ILE A 193 -6.19 20.34 5.43
N THR A 194 -6.53 20.54 4.15
CA THR A 194 -7.90 20.45 3.65
C THR A 194 -8.57 19.13 4.07
N PRO A 195 -9.81 19.19 4.60
CA PRO A 195 -10.53 18.00 4.98
C PRO A 195 -10.85 17.10 3.77
N SER A 196 -10.68 15.79 3.94
CA SER A 196 -11.20 14.82 2.98
C SER A 196 -12.72 14.97 2.91
N VAL A 197 -13.26 14.95 1.70
CA VAL A 197 -14.71 14.93 1.49
C VAL A 197 -15.16 13.52 1.86
N ASP A 198 -16.06 13.41 2.84
CA ASP A 198 -16.64 12.13 3.25
C ASP A 198 -17.07 11.32 2.02
N GLY A 199 -16.48 10.13 1.86
CA GLY A 199 -16.71 9.24 0.73
C GLY A 199 -18.20 9.05 0.40
N LYS A 200 -18.56 9.29 -0.86
CA LYS A 200 -19.88 8.96 -1.41
C LYS A 200 -20.04 7.44 -1.44
N GLY A 201 -20.91 6.88 -0.59
CA GLY A 201 -21.17 5.44 -0.54
C GLY A 201 -22.25 5.06 0.49
N PHE A 202 -22.64 3.78 0.50
CA PHE A 202 -23.76 3.18 1.27
C PHE A 202 -23.80 3.65 2.75
N PRO A 203 -24.64 4.65 3.11
CA PRO A 203 -24.53 5.36 4.38
C PRO A 203 -24.84 4.47 5.59
N ILE A 204 -25.80 3.55 5.44
CA ILE A 204 -26.18 2.58 6.47
C ILE A 204 -25.02 1.60 6.74
N MET A 205 -24.35 1.12 5.69
CA MET A 205 -23.21 0.21 5.82
C MET A 205 -22.01 0.92 6.48
N ARG A 206 -21.74 2.17 6.09
CA ARG A 206 -20.72 3.02 6.71
C ARG A 206 -21.00 3.16 8.21
N ALA A 207 -22.22 3.51 8.60
CA ALA A 207 -22.59 3.67 10.00
C ALA A 207 -22.40 2.37 10.82
N LEU A 208 -22.79 1.21 10.26
CA LEU A 208 -22.74 -0.07 10.98
C LEU A 208 -21.35 -0.72 11.05
N THR A 209 -20.43 -0.36 10.14
CA THR A 209 -19.12 -1.04 10.01
C THR A 209 -17.92 -0.13 10.24
N SER A 210 -18.14 1.17 10.46
CA SER A 210 -17.06 2.13 10.68
C SER A 210 -16.27 1.81 11.93
N ARG A 211 -14.96 1.60 11.76
CA ARG A 211 -14.00 1.46 12.84
C ARG A 211 -12.74 2.23 12.47
N TRP A 212 -12.09 2.80 13.47
CA TRP A 212 -10.75 3.34 13.27
C TRP A 212 -9.78 2.22 12.91
N ARG A 213 -8.85 2.54 12.01
CA ARG A 213 -7.78 1.62 11.61
C ARG A 213 -6.83 1.31 12.76
N THR A 214 -6.07 0.24 12.59
CA THR A 214 -5.03 -0.19 13.54
C THR A 214 -3.74 -0.50 12.78
N GLY A 215 -2.64 -0.70 13.51
CA GLY A 215 -1.35 -1.10 12.93
C GLY A 215 -0.34 0.03 12.70
N LEU A 216 -0.68 1.27 13.07
CA LEU A 216 0.31 2.33 13.28
C LEU A 216 1.01 2.09 14.62
N ASN A 217 2.29 1.70 14.59
CA ASN A 217 3.05 1.34 15.79
C ASN A 217 4.26 2.25 16.05
N ARG A 218 4.70 3.02 15.06
CA ARG A 218 5.91 3.86 15.14
C ARG A 218 5.59 5.27 14.69
N PHE A 219 6.17 6.26 15.37
CA PHE A 219 6.01 7.67 14.99
C PHE A 219 6.58 7.96 13.62
N GLU A 220 7.64 7.26 13.26
CA GLU A 220 8.39 7.35 12.01
C GLU A 220 7.53 6.92 10.81
N ASP A 221 6.49 6.12 11.05
CA ASP A 221 5.52 5.70 10.03
C ASP A 221 4.41 6.74 9.84
N ILE A 222 4.32 7.81 10.64
CA ILE A 222 3.37 8.91 10.42
C ILE A 222 3.97 9.87 9.40
N HIS A 223 3.36 10.01 8.22
CA HIS A 223 3.85 10.96 7.22
C HIS A 223 3.72 12.39 7.74
N GLU A 224 4.64 13.26 7.33
CA GLU A 224 4.66 14.67 7.73
C GLU A 224 3.33 15.38 7.52
N THR A 225 2.66 15.13 6.42
CA THR A 225 1.37 15.78 6.10
C THR A 225 0.30 15.47 7.14
N ALA A 226 0.30 14.26 7.72
CA ALA A 226 -0.59 13.90 8.83
C ALA A 226 -0.21 14.67 10.10
N ARG A 227 1.08 14.85 10.37
CA ARG A 227 1.60 15.62 11.51
C ARG A 227 1.21 17.10 11.39
N LEU A 228 1.39 17.68 10.21
CA LEU A 228 1.02 19.06 9.90
C LEU A 228 -0.49 19.27 10.06
N ARG A 229 -1.32 18.39 9.48
CA ARG A 229 -2.77 18.48 9.61
C ARG A 229 -3.23 18.38 11.07
N PHE A 230 -2.64 17.46 11.83
CA PHE A 230 -2.95 17.30 13.27
C PHE A 230 -2.60 18.55 14.08
N ALA A 231 -1.44 19.16 13.81
CA ALA A 231 -1.02 20.39 14.49
C ALA A 231 -1.83 21.62 14.06
N ALA A 232 -2.17 21.75 12.78
CA ALA A 232 -2.83 22.93 12.22
C ALA A 232 -4.36 22.92 12.38
N ASN A 233 -4.98 21.74 12.55
CA ASN A 233 -6.43 21.60 12.68
C ASN A 233 -6.78 20.95 14.02
N GLU A 234 -7.29 21.74 14.97
CA GLU A 234 -7.67 21.28 16.31
C GLU A 234 -8.79 20.22 16.30
N SER A 235 -9.65 20.24 15.27
CA SER A 235 -10.73 19.27 15.11
C SER A 235 -10.26 17.93 14.53
N TYR A 236 -9.06 17.88 13.94
CA TYR A 236 -8.50 16.65 13.38
C TYR A 236 -7.79 15.84 14.47
N ARG A 237 -8.54 14.95 15.14
CA ARG A 237 -8.07 14.10 16.25
C ARG A 237 -8.37 12.60 16.01
N PRO A 238 -7.82 11.99 14.95
CA PRO A 238 -7.96 10.55 14.76
C PRO A 238 -7.27 9.78 15.91
N PRO A 239 -7.93 8.79 16.54
CA PRO A 239 -7.37 8.02 17.66
C PRO A 239 -6.02 7.35 17.38
N LEU A 240 -5.71 7.02 16.12
CA LEU A 240 -4.41 6.47 15.74
C LEU A 240 -3.25 7.43 16.05
N LEU A 241 -3.48 8.75 15.96
CA LEU A 241 -2.45 9.76 16.16
C LEU A 241 -2.35 10.24 17.61
N THR A 242 -3.39 10.01 18.43
CA THR A 242 -3.46 10.47 19.82
C THR A 242 -2.25 10.04 20.67
N PRO A 243 -1.77 8.77 20.61
CA PRO A 243 -0.59 8.36 21.37
C PRO A 243 0.71 9.12 21.02
N TYR A 244 0.71 9.81 19.87
CA TYR A 244 1.86 10.53 19.35
C TYR A 244 1.72 12.06 19.42
N ALA A 245 0.66 12.58 20.05
CA ALA A 245 0.31 14.00 20.02
C ALA A 245 1.47 14.93 20.42
N ASP A 246 2.13 14.67 21.55
CA ASP A 246 3.25 15.50 22.04
C ASP A 246 4.44 15.47 21.06
N ARG A 247 4.77 14.28 20.52
CA ARG A 247 5.83 14.13 19.52
C ARG A 247 5.49 14.83 18.20
N ILE A 248 4.22 14.81 17.80
CA ILE A 248 3.74 15.54 16.62
C ILE A 248 3.97 17.04 16.82
N ALA A 249 3.51 17.60 17.95
CA ALA A 249 3.67 19.02 18.26
C ALA A 249 5.15 19.46 18.25
N ALA A 250 6.02 18.70 18.93
CA ALA A 250 7.46 18.97 18.95
C ALA A 250 8.08 18.92 17.55
N SER A 251 7.69 17.95 16.71
CA SER A 251 8.26 17.79 15.37
C SER A 251 7.91 18.93 14.40
N VAL A 252 6.73 19.54 14.56
CA VAL A 252 6.30 20.68 13.73
C VAL A 252 7.04 21.96 14.15
N GLN A 253 7.17 22.19 15.46
CA GLN A 253 7.91 23.34 16.00
C GLN A 253 9.39 23.34 15.61
N GLN A 254 10.06 22.18 15.72
CA GLN A 254 11.47 22.05 15.34
C GLN A 254 11.70 22.42 13.87
N ARG A 255 10.72 22.14 13.01
CA ARG A 255 10.84 22.44 11.59
C ARG A 255 10.60 23.90 11.26
N GLN A 256 9.63 24.53 11.93
CA GLN A 256 9.43 25.98 11.82
C GLN A 256 10.66 26.76 12.27
N ALA A 257 11.41 26.25 13.26
CA ALA A 257 12.66 26.85 13.70
C ALA A 257 13.84 26.62 12.73
N ALA A 258 13.72 25.70 11.76
CA ALA A 258 14.77 25.35 10.81
C ALA A 258 14.55 25.92 9.40
N ALA A 259 13.42 26.59 9.16
CA ALA A 259 13.03 27.24 7.90
C ALA A 259 13.27 28.76 7.99
#